data_AF-A0A7C3HDJ0-F1
#
_entry.id   AF-A0A7C3HDJ0-F1
#
_cell.length_a   1.000
_cell.length_b   1.000
_cell.length_c   1.000
_cell.angle_alpha   90.00
_cell.angle_beta   90.00
_cell.angle_gamma   90.00
#
_symmetry.space_group_name_H-M   'P 1'
#
loop_
_entity.id
_entity.type
_entity.pdbx_description
1 polymer ?
#
loop_
_entity_poly.entity_id
_entity_poly.type
_entity_poly.pdbx_seq_one_letter_code
_entity_poly.pdbx_strand_id
1 'polypeptide(L)' 'MSDALEKLLAVMAQLRSPDKGCVWDKQQTYQSI' A
#
# COMPACT_ATOMS: atom_id res chain seq x y z
N MET A 1 16.26 -6.77 8.63
CA MET A 1 15.16 -5.82 8.86
C MET A 1 14.15 -6.47 9.81
N SER A 2 13.19 -5.75 10.40
CA SER A 2 12.22 -6.36 11.32
C SER A 2 11.08 -7.04 10.54
N ASP A 3 10.69 -8.26 10.96
CA ASP A 3 9.64 -9.07 10.31
C ASP A 3 8.28 -8.33 10.26
N ALA A 4 7.96 -7.53 11.26
CA ALA A 4 6.75 -6.71 11.28
C ALA A 4 6.75 -5.62 10.19
N LEU A 5 7.91 -5.02 9.91
CA LEU A 5 8.02 -4.00 8.87
C LEU A 5 7.88 -4.61 7.48
N GLU A 6 8.47 -5.77 7.24
CA GLU A 6 8.35 -6.50 5.96
C GLU A 6 6.90 -6.89 5.68
N LYS A 7 6.17 -7.36 6.70
CA LYS A 7 4.73 -7.64 6.61
C LYS A 7 3.91 -6.40 6.25
N LEU A 8 4.20 -5.26 6.89
CA LEU A 8 3.51 -4.01 6.57
C LEU A 8 3.76 -3.58 5.12
N LEU A 9 5.01 -3.66 4.64
CA LEU A 9 5.36 -3.31 3.27
C LEU A 9 4.63 -4.22 2.26
N ALA A 10 4.54 -5.52 2.54
CA ALA A 10 3.82 -6.46 1.70
C ALA A 10 2.32 -6.13 1.61
N VAL A 11 1.68 -5.76 2.72
CA VAL A 11 0.28 -5.32 2.74
C VAL A 11 0.08 -4.03 1.94
N MET A 12 0.94 -3.02 2.15
CA MET A 12 0.84 -1.75 1.42
C MET A 12 1.01 -1.93 -0.10
N ALA A 13 1.87 -2.86 -0.53
CA ALA A 13 2.03 -3.21 -1.94
C ALA A 13 0.77 -3.85 -2.54
N GLN A 14 0.05 -4.67 -1.77
CA GLN A 14 -1.22 -5.26 -2.21
C GLN A 14 -2.33 -4.21 -2.32
N LEU A 15 -2.46 -3.33 -1.32
CA LEU A 15 -3.47 -2.27 -1.31
C LEU A 15 -3.33 -1.31 -2.50
N ARG A 16 -2.08 -1.04 -2.92
CA ARG A 16 -1.77 -0.15 -4.05
C ARG A 16 -1.49 -0.87 -5.38
N SER A 17 -1.78 -2.18 -5.46
CA SER A 17 -1.64 -2.92 -6.72
C SER A 17 -2.46 -2.28 -7.84
N PRO A 18 -1.91 -2.04 -9.05
CA PRO A 18 -2.63 -1.39 -10.14
C PRO A 18 -3.86 -2.21 -10.59
N ASP A 19 -3.72 -3.54 -10.63
CA ASP A 19 -4.74 -4.44 -11.17
C ASP A 19 -5.84 -4.76 -10.15
N LYS A 20 -5.48 -4.94 -8.87
CA LYS A 20 -6.40 -5.46 -7.84
C LYS A 20 -6.44 -4.65 -6.54
N GLY A 21 -5.68 -3.57 -6.45
CA GLY A 21 -5.62 -2.72 -5.26
C GLY A 21 -6.92 -1.94 -5.03
N CYS A 22 -7.07 -1.43 -3.82
CA CYS A 22 -8.19 -0.60 -3.41
C CYS A 22 -8.24 0.69 -4.25
N VAL A 23 -9.44 1.09 -4.68
CA VAL A 23 -9.61 2.25 -5.57
C VAL A 23 -9.13 3.54 -4.91
N TRP A 24 -9.36 3.69 -3.60
CA TRP A 24 -8.95 4.85 -2.83
C TRP A 24 -7.42 4.89 -2.62
N ASP A 25 -6.80 3.78 -2.21
CA ASP A 25 -5.35 3.70 -2.00
C ASP A 25 -4.54 3.95 -3.29
N LYS A 26 -5.10 3.60 -4.45
CA LYS A 26 -4.50 3.91 -5.77
C LYS A 26 -4.52 5.39 -6.12
N GLN A 27 -5.48 6.16 -5.60
CA GLN A 27 -5.63 7.58 -5.88
C GLN A 27 -4.91 8.47 -4.84
N GLN A 28 -4.40 7.88 -3.76
CA GLN A 28 -3.67 8.61 -2.72
C GLN A 28 -2.45 9.31 -3.32
N THR A 29 -2.36 10.61 -3.06
CA THR A 29 -1.16 11.44 -3.27
C THR A 29 -0.57 11.85 -1.94
N TYR A 30 0.67 12.35 -1.91
CA TYR A 30 1.29 12.89 -0.69
C TYR A 30 0.48 14.02 -0.02
N GLN A 31 -0.39 14.71 -0.76
CA GLN A 31 -1.24 15.76 -0.20
C GLN A 31 -2.49 15.20 0.52
N SER A 32 -2.83 13.94 0.27
CA SER A 32 -4.05 13.27 0.75
C SER A 32 -3.80 12.22 1.84
N ILE A 33 -2.55 12.04 2.25
CA ILE A 33 -2.15 11.10 3.31
C ILE A 33 -2.01 11.87 4.63
#